data_AF-A0A062V8Q0-F1
#
_entry.id   AF-A0A062V8Q0-F1
#
_cell.length_a   1.000
_cell.length_b   1.000
_cell.length_c   1.000
_cell.angle_alpha   90.00
_cell.angle_beta   90.00
_cell.angle_gamma   90.00
#
_symmetry.space_group_name_H-M   'P 1'
#
loop_
_entity.id
_entity.type
_entity.pdbx_description
1 polymer ?
#
loop_
_entity_poly.entity_id
_entity_poly.type
_entity_poly.pdbx_seq_one_letter_code
_entity_poly.pdbx_strand_id
1 'polypeptide(L)' 'MNDVNIVLEVDGKKIPLNEFVRKMLCGMVAGSINALHGVDENWKTANISIKR' A
#
# COMPACT_ATOMS: atom_id res chain seq x y z
N MET A 1 7.94 10.49 -10.61
CA MET A 1 7.01 10.21 -9.50
C MET A 1 7.52 8.94 -8.85
N ASN A 2 7.80 8.97 -7.54
CA ASN A 2 8.42 7.86 -6.83
C ASN A 2 7.67 6.54 -7.11
N ASP A 3 8.39 5.49 -7.52
CA ASP A 3 7.86 4.15 -7.74
C ASP A 3 7.34 3.56 -6.42
N VAL A 4 6.09 3.87 -6.06
CA VAL A 4 5.42 3.27 -4.91
C VAL A 4 5.18 1.80 -5.22
N ASN A 5 5.95 0.93 -4.57
CA ASN A 5 5.82 -0.51 -4.69
C ASN A 5 4.95 -1.06 -3.56
N ILE A 6 4.07 -2.01 -3.88
CA ILE A 6 3.22 -2.70 -2.92
C ILE A 6 3.44 -4.21 -3.01
N VAL A 7 3.48 -4.85 -1.85
CA VAL A 7 3.57 -6.30 -1.71
C VAL A 7 2.30 -6.76 -1.00
N LEU A 8 1.56 -7.66 -1.64
CA LEU A 8 0.43 -8.35 -1.03
C LEU A 8 0.90 -9.68 -0.48
N GLU A 9 0.60 -9.93 0.79
CA GLU A 9 0.78 -11.24 1.42
C GLU A 9 -0.57 -11.75 1.91
N VAL A 10 -0.90 -13.00 1.57
CA VAL A 10 -2.10 -13.70 2.03
C VAL A 10 -1.65 -15.03 2.63
N ASP A 11 -2.00 -15.28 3.89
CA ASP A 11 -1.65 -16.49 4.63
C ASP A 11 -0.15 -16.82 4.59
N GLY A 12 0.71 -15.80 4.77
CA GLY A 12 2.17 -15.95 4.73
C GLY A 12 2.76 -16.09 3.33
N LYS A 13 1.96 -15.96 2.26
CA LYS A 13 2.41 -16.12 0.87
C LYS A 13 2.34 -14.81 0.12
N LYS A 14 3.47 -14.41 -0.49
CA LYS A 14 3.53 -13.26 -1.41
C LYS A 14 2.72 -13.56 -2.67
N ILE A 15 1.74 -12.71 -2.94
CA ILE A 15 0.86 -12.84 -4.10
C ILE A 15 1.36 -11.92 -5.21
N PRO A 16 1.70 -12.44 -6.40
CA PRO A 16 2.08 -11.62 -7.53
C PRO A 16 0.90 -10.76 -7.99
N LEU A 17 1.11 -9.45 -8.07
CA LEU A 17 0.09 -8.50 -8.52
C LEU A 17 0.29 -8.17 -9.99
N ASN A 18 -0.80 -8.25 -10.76
CA ASN A 18 -0.85 -7.70 -12.10
C ASN A 18 -0.83 -6.16 -12.06
N GLU A 19 -0.61 -5.54 -13.21
CA GLU A 19 -0.45 -4.08 -13.32
C GLU A 19 -1.69 -3.30 -12.84
N PHE A 20 -2.89 -3.77 -13.20
CA PHE A 20 -4.14 -3.14 -12.80
C PHE A 20 -4.32 -3.13 -11.28
N VAL A 21 -4.19 -4.30 -10.62
CA VAL A 21 -4.35 -4.43 -9.17
C VAL A 21 -3.27 -3.66 -8.42
N ARG A 22 -2.02 -3.68 -8.91
CA ARG A 22 -0.93 -2.89 -8.34
C ARG A 22 -1.25 -1.39 -8.34
N LYS A 23 -1.68 -0.85 -9.48
CA LYS A 23 -2.05 0.57 -9.61
C LYS A 23 -3.21 0.95 -8.70
N MET A 24 -4.25 0.12 -8.66
CA MET A 24 -5.41 0.34 -7.80
C MET A 24 -5.01 0.39 -6.32
N LEU A 25 -4.29 -0.63 -5.82
CA LEU A 25 -3.95 -0.69 -4.40
C LEU A 25 -2.96 0.40 -4.00
N CYS A 26 -1.94 0.71 -4.83
CA CYS A 26 -1.03 1.82 -4.55
C CYS A 26 -1.78 3.15 -4.43
N GLY A 27 -2.69 3.45 -5.38
CA GLY A 27 -3.47 4.68 -5.35
C GLY A 27 -4.39 4.75 -4.14
N MET A 28 -5.11 3.67 -3.84
CA MET A 28 -6.00 3.59 -2.68
C MET A 28 -5.24 3.79 -1.37
N VAL A 29 -4.18 3.00 -1.14
CA VAL A 29 -3.41 3.01 0.11
C VAL A 29 -2.71 4.35 0.32
N ALA A 30 -1.99 4.85 -0.69
CA ALA A 30 -1.29 6.13 -0.57
C ALA A 30 -2.27 7.30 -0.37
N GLY A 31 -3.39 7.31 -1.11
CA GLY A 31 -4.43 8.31 -0.96
C GLY A 31 -5.05 8.28 0.45
N SER A 32 -5.31 7.08 1.00
CA SER A 32 -5.80 6.94 2.36
C SER A 32 -4.80 7.47 3.39
N ILE A 33 -3.51 7.13 3.28
CA ILE A 33 -2.48 7.58 4.24
C ILE A 33 -2.34 9.11 4.21
N ASN A 34 -2.30 9.70 3.02
CA ASN A 34 -2.15 11.16 2.85
C ASN A 34 -3.35 11.96 3.40
N ALA A 35 -4.51 11.33 3.57
CA ALA A 35 -5.69 11.95 4.16
C ALA A 35 -5.71 11.84 5.71
N LEU A 36 -4.80 11.10 6.33
CA LEU A 36 -4.77 10.92 7.79
C LEU A 36 -4.07 12.11 8.47
N HIS A 37 -4.70 12.65 9.50
CA HIS A 37 -4.03 13.59 10.40
C HIS A 37 -2.99 12.86 11.27
N GLY A 38 -1.79 13.45 11.39
CA GLY A 38 -0.72 12.95 12.25
C GLY A 38 0.28 11.99 11.58
N VAL A 39 0.16 11.75 10.27
CA VAL A 39 1.19 11.08 9.47
C VAL A 39 2.04 12.14 8.77
N ASP A 40 3.37 12.03 8.86
CA ASP A 40 4.30 12.91 8.16
C ASP A 40 4.14 12.77 6.64
N GLU A 41 4.09 13.89 5.92
CA GLU A 41 3.95 13.91 4.44
C GLU A 41 5.10 13.19 3.71
N ASN A 42 6.24 13.00 4.37
CA ASN A 42 7.44 12.34 3.85
C ASN A 42 7.59 10.90 4.36
N TRP A 43 6.48 10.23 4.69
CA TRP A 43 6.50 8.83 5.09
C TRP A 43 7.17 7.94 4.03
N LYS A 44 7.94 6.95 4.47
CA LYS A 44 8.73 6.06 3.58
C LYS A 44 8.15 4.66 3.44
N THR A 45 7.44 4.18 4.46
CA THR A 45 6.90 2.82 4.50
C THR A 45 5.63 2.82 5.34
N ALA A 46 4.61 2.12 4.87
CA ALA A 46 3.40 1.85 5.62
C ALA A 46 3.17 0.34 5.69
N ASN A 47 2.86 -0.17 6.88
CA ASN A 47 2.47 -1.56 7.09
C ASN A 47 1.00 -1.59 7.45
N ILE A 48 0.19 -2.26 6.64
CA ILE A 48 -1.24 -2.44 6.86
C ILE A 48 -1.49 -3.92 7.06
N SER A 49 -2.17 -4.29 8.15
CA SER A 49 -2.54 -5.67 8.45
C SER A 49 -4.04 -5.76 8.63
N ILE A 50 -4.67 -6.66 7.89
CA ILE A 50 -6.09 -6.98 8.01
C ILE A 50 -6.18 -8.39 8.59
N LYS A 51 -6.87 -8.54 9.72
CA LYS A 51 -7.21 -9.84 10.28
C LYS A 51 -8.67 -10.13 9.94
N ARG A 52 -8.94 -11.36 9.50
CA ARG A 52 -10.30 -11.84 9.28
C ARG A 52 -10.78 -12.61 10.50
#